data_AF-A0A1I2IDA8-F1
#
_entry.id   AF-A0A1I2IDA8-F1
#
_cell.length_a   1.000
_cell.length_b   1.000
_cell.length_c   1.000
_cell.angle_alpha   90.00
_cell.angle_beta   90.00
_cell.angle_gamma   90.00
#
_symmetry.space_group_name_H-M   'P 1'
#
loop_
_entity.id
_entity.type
_entity.pdbx_description
1 polymer ?
#
loop_
_entity_poly.entity_id
_entity_poly.type
_entity_poly.pdbx_seq_one_letter_code
_entity_poly.pdbx_strand_id
1 'polypeptide(L)'
;MWALVAAHRKPRQRSLGGNTARTAATIALAGAATATGFDGTGHADPQLSPAQVKAKVDKLYEEAEVATQKYDGAKDKADKAEQRLNALRDEAARKEDRLNTARDALGSIAAAQYRSGGLDPALQLALSDDPDQYLEGAAFAERAGSRQAEAVARVRKQLREIEQLRGAAHVELASLKSRQAELKRAKKTITGKLDTARQLLSRLTDEQRAQLGDVGAAGGTGSAGQRASRSAVRDLDPVSSPGSVAAPNSRAAEAVAYAYGKLGSPYVWGATGPDAFDCSGLAQAAYRAAGISLPRTTYAQINAGHRVSRSELRPGDLVFFYSGISHVGIYVGNGQMIHAPNPSAPVRLAPVDEMPFAGATRVA
;
A
#
# COMPACT_ATOMS: atom_id res chain seq x y z
N MET A 1 29.36 -52.39 4.42
CA MET A 1 30.30 -52.73 3.33
C MET A 1 30.14 -51.65 2.25
N TRP A 2 31.11 -50.72 2.17
CA TRP A 2 31.54 -49.86 1.03
C TRP A 2 30.46 -49.22 0.11
N ALA A 3 30.43 -47.92 -0.23
CA ALA A 3 31.52 -46.96 -0.41
C ALA A 3 31.04 -45.49 -0.37
N LEU A 4 31.96 -44.60 0.01
CA LEU A 4 31.95 -43.14 -0.15
C LEU A 4 31.87 -42.73 -1.64
N VAL A 5 31.19 -41.63 -1.94
CA VAL A 5 31.58 -40.75 -3.06
C VAL A 5 31.65 -39.30 -2.56
N ALA A 6 32.84 -38.75 -2.66
CA ALA A 6 33.25 -37.45 -2.17
C ALA A 6 32.84 -36.30 -3.10
N ALA A 7 32.53 -35.17 -2.47
CA ALA A 7 32.31 -33.88 -3.09
C ALA A 7 33.56 -33.39 -3.85
N HIS A 8 33.38 -32.90 -5.08
CA HIS A 8 34.40 -32.14 -5.81
C HIS A 8 33.85 -30.76 -6.17
N ARG A 9 34.16 -29.77 -5.33
CA ARG A 9 33.90 -28.35 -5.57
C ARG A 9 35.17 -27.74 -6.17
N LYS A 10 35.18 -27.43 -7.47
CA LYS A 10 36.28 -26.67 -8.10
C LYS A 10 36.17 -25.19 -7.71
N PRO A 11 37.28 -24.53 -7.33
CA PRO A 11 37.28 -23.12 -6.96
C PRO A 11 37.23 -22.21 -8.20
N ARG A 12 36.33 -21.22 -8.18
CA ARG A 12 36.32 -20.12 -9.16
C ARG A 12 37.48 -19.17 -8.86
N GLN A 13 38.29 -18.92 -9.88
CA GLN A 13 39.40 -17.96 -9.86
C GLN A 13 38.88 -16.55 -9.59
N ARG A 14 39.49 -15.86 -8.62
CA ARG A 14 39.29 -14.43 -8.37
C ARG A 14 40.19 -13.66 -9.33
N SER A 15 39.58 -12.91 -10.24
CA SER A 15 40.25 -11.85 -10.98
C SER A 15 40.46 -10.66 -10.03
N LEU A 16 41.72 -10.37 -9.74
CA LEU A 16 42.20 -9.10 -9.20
C LEU A 16 42.38 -8.16 -10.40
N GLY A 17 41.61 -7.08 -10.43
CA GLY A 17 41.73 -6.08 -11.48
C GLY A 17 41.12 -4.75 -11.07
N GLY A 18 41.97 -3.73 -10.92
CA GLY A 18 41.64 -2.38 -11.31
C GLY A 18 41.08 -1.46 -10.23
N ASN A 19 41.99 -0.70 -9.63
CA ASN A 19 41.71 0.58 -8.99
C ASN A 19 40.83 1.46 -9.88
N THR A 20 39.70 1.92 -9.36
CA THR A 20 39.02 3.12 -9.87
C THR A 20 38.75 4.05 -8.71
N ALA A 21 39.44 5.18 -8.77
CA ALA A 21 39.49 6.22 -7.78
C ALA A 21 38.08 6.72 -7.44
N ARG A 22 37.79 6.80 -6.14
CA ARG A 22 36.64 7.58 -5.64
C ARG A 22 37.00 9.05 -5.79
N THR A 23 36.46 9.69 -6.81
CA THR A 23 36.47 11.14 -6.97
C THR A 23 35.61 11.74 -5.87
N ALA A 24 36.24 12.15 -4.77
CA ALA A 24 35.62 13.00 -3.77
C ALA A 24 35.54 14.42 -4.35
N ALA A 25 34.34 14.87 -4.68
CA ALA A 25 34.09 16.26 -5.02
C ALA A 25 34.13 17.10 -3.74
N THR A 26 35.31 17.58 -3.37
CA THR A 26 35.46 18.66 -2.39
C THR A 26 35.06 19.97 -3.03
N ILE A 27 33.92 20.51 -2.61
CA ILE A 27 33.52 21.88 -2.91
C ILE A 27 34.49 22.80 -2.18
N ALA A 28 35.38 23.45 -2.94
CA ALA A 28 36.23 24.52 -2.45
C ALA A 28 35.40 25.81 -2.33
N LEU A 29 34.97 26.15 -1.13
CA LEU A 29 34.49 27.49 -0.79
C LEU A 29 35.71 28.38 -0.56
N ALA A 30 36.06 29.19 -1.56
CA ALA A 30 37.02 30.27 -1.43
C ALA A 30 36.39 31.39 -0.60
N GLY A 31 36.64 31.37 0.71
CA GLY A 31 36.40 32.50 1.60
C GLY A 31 37.73 33.22 1.86
N ALA A 32 37.96 34.33 1.16
CA ALA A 32 39.01 35.26 1.54
C ALA A 32 38.52 36.08 2.75
N ALA A 33 39.17 35.93 3.89
CA ALA A 33 39.06 36.90 4.99
C ALA A 33 40.41 36.97 5.72
N THR A 34 41.00 38.14 5.64
CA THR A 34 42.23 38.57 6.31
C THR A 34 42.14 38.39 7.82
N ALA A 35 43.18 37.81 8.41
CA ALA A 35 43.35 37.74 9.85
C ALA A 35 43.81 39.09 10.42
N THR A 36 42.99 39.66 11.29
CA THR A 36 43.44 40.54 12.38
C THR A 36 42.61 40.19 13.61
N GLY A 37 43.29 39.79 14.68
CA GLY A 37 42.67 39.18 15.85
C GLY A 37 41.85 40.13 16.71
N PHE A 38 41.06 39.54 17.60
CA PHE A 38 40.83 39.92 19.01
C PHE A 38 39.83 38.91 19.60
N ASP A 39 40.18 38.40 20.78
CA ASP A 39 39.37 37.80 21.86
C ASP A 39 38.28 36.76 21.58
N GLY A 40 38.31 35.74 22.45
CA GLY A 40 37.46 34.57 22.43
C GLY A 40 35.96 34.89 22.33
N THR A 41 35.33 34.30 21.33
CA THR A 41 33.89 34.10 21.30
C THR A 41 33.65 32.65 20.91
N GLY A 42 32.97 31.89 21.76
CA GLY A 42 32.42 30.60 21.35
C GLY A 42 31.56 30.84 20.13
N HIS A 43 32.02 30.36 18.97
CA HIS A 43 31.22 30.35 17.76
C HIS A 43 30.04 29.41 17.99
N ALA A 44 28.95 29.96 18.52
CA ALA A 44 27.65 29.34 18.41
C ALA A 44 27.38 29.17 16.92
N ASP A 45 27.12 27.93 16.50
CA ASP A 45 26.66 27.64 15.14
C ASP A 45 25.60 28.68 14.73
N PRO A 46 25.68 29.25 13.51
CA PRO A 46 24.75 30.27 13.07
C PRO A 46 23.30 29.77 13.25
N GLN A 47 22.58 30.42 14.16
CA GLN A 47 21.18 30.12 14.45
C GLN A 47 20.37 30.34 13.17
N LEU A 48 19.65 29.31 12.72
CA LEU A 48 18.81 29.40 11.52
C LEU A 48 17.75 30.47 11.72
N SER A 49 17.49 31.27 10.70
CA SER A 49 16.36 32.21 10.74
C SER A 49 15.02 31.45 10.75
N PRO A 50 13.93 32.05 11.26
CA PRO A 50 12.60 31.44 11.24
C PRO A 50 12.18 30.97 9.83
N ALA A 51 12.47 31.76 8.80
CA ALA A 51 12.20 31.39 7.40
C ALA A 51 13.01 30.16 6.94
N GLN A 52 14.28 30.06 7.33
CA GLN A 52 15.10 28.88 7.02
C GLN A 52 14.62 27.64 7.77
N VAL A 53 14.15 27.78 9.02
CA VAL A 53 13.55 26.68 9.78
C VAL A 53 12.27 26.20 9.08
N LYS A 54 11.37 27.12 8.72
CA LYS A 54 10.14 26.78 7.98
C LYS A 54 10.45 26.06 6.67
N ALA A 55 11.35 26.58 5.84
CA ALA A 55 11.73 25.93 4.58
C ALA A 55 12.28 24.51 4.79
N LYS A 56 13.09 24.28 5.85
CA LYS A 56 13.58 22.94 6.19
C LYS A 56 12.46 22.02 6.67
N VAL A 57 11.54 22.51 7.49
CA VAL A 57 10.39 21.76 7.99
C VAL A 57 9.45 21.37 6.85
N ASP A 58 9.12 22.30 5.95
CA ASP A 58 8.28 22.05 4.79
C ASP A 58 8.90 20.96 3.90
N LYS A 59 10.23 21.02 3.66
CA LYS A 59 10.96 19.99 2.93
C LYS A 59 10.93 18.63 3.66
N LEU A 60 11.08 18.60 4.98
CA LEU A 60 10.98 17.37 5.77
C LEU A 60 9.58 16.75 5.68
N TYR A 61 8.53 17.58 5.66
CA TYR A 61 7.16 17.12 5.46
C TYR A 61 6.93 16.59 4.04
N GLU A 62 7.45 17.26 3.00
CA GLU A 62 7.40 16.73 1.63
C GLU A 62 8.10 15.37 1.53
N GLU A 63 9.31 15.23 2.08
CA GLU A 63 10.06 13.97 2.10
C GLU A 63 9.33 12.87 2.91
N ALA A 64 8.69 13.24 4.02
CA ALA A 64 7.88 12.32 4.82
C ALA A 64 6.63 11.87 4.06
N GLU A 65 6.00 12.76 3.29
CA GLU A 65 4.83 12.45 2.48
C GLU A 65 5.20 11.52 1.32
N VAL A 66 6.33 11.75 0.63
CA VAL A 66 6.87 10.79 -0.36
C VAL A 66 7.10 9.41 0.25
N ALA A 67 7.66 9.35 1.47
CA ALA A 67 7.86 8.09 2.17
C ALA A 67 6.53 7.45 2.60
N THR A 68 5.51 8.24 2.94
CA THR A 68 4.14 7.82 3.25
C THR A 68 3.51 7.14 2.05
N GLN A 69 3.58 7.73 0.86
CA GLN A 69 3.03 7.12 -0.36
C GLN A 69 3.69 5.75 -0.69
N LYS A 70 4.99 5.60 -0.40
CA LYS A 70 5.68 4.31 -0.50
C LYS A 70 5.21 3.31 0.56
N TYR A 71 5.06 3.76 1.81
CA TYR A 71 4.56 2.95 2.91
C TYR A 71 3.16 2.41 2.61
N ASP A 72 2.24 3.28 2.23
CA ASP A 72 0.85 2.93 1.94
C ASP A 72 0.73 1.96 0.75
N GLY A 73 1.54 2.17 -0.29
CA GLY A 73 1.62 1.25 -1.42
C GLY A 73 2.16 -0.12 -1.05
N ALA A 74 3.19 -0.18 -0.21
CA ALA A 74 3.70 -1.43 0.31
C ALA A 74 2.68 -2.13 1.22
N LYS A 75 1.89 -1.35 1.98
CA LYS A 75 0.87 -1.85 2.89
C LYS A 75 -0.28 -2.50 2.13
N ASP A 76 -0.85 -1.81 1.16
CA ASP A 76 -1.92 -2.37 0.31
C ASP A 76 -1.48 -3.68 -0.35
N LYS A 77 -0.25 -3.74 -0.86
CA LYS A 77 0.29 -4.96 -1.46
C LYS A 77 0.58 -6.06 -0.42
N ALA A 78 0.95 -5.71 0.81
CA ALA A 78 1.15 -6.67 1.89
C ALA A 78 -0.18 -7.30 2.32
N ASP A 79 -1.20 -6.47 2.54
CA ASP A 79 -2.55 -6.91 2.91
C ASP A 79 -3.12 -7.86 1.83
N LYS A 80 -2.93 -7.55 0.54
CA LYS A 80 -3.30 -8.44 -0.58
C LYS A 80 -2.52 -9.76 -0.62
N ALA A 81 -1.21 -9.73 -0.36
CA ALA A 81 -0.39 -10.93 -0.32
C ALA A 81 -0.79 -11.85 0.84
N GLU A 82 -1.14 -11.27 2.00
CA GLU A 82 -1.65 -12.00 3.16
C GLU A 82 -2.99 -12.68 2.86
N GLN A 83 -3.94 -11.96 2.24
CA GLN A 83 -5.22 -12.53 1.81
C GLN A 83 -5.03 -13.72 0.86
N ARG A 84 -4.16 -13.58 -0.15
CA ARG A 84 -3.84 -14.66 -1.10
C ARG A 84 -3.18 -15.84 -0.41
N LEU A 85 -2.24 -15.59 0.49
CA LEU A 85 -1.57 -16.64 1.25
C LEU A 85 -2.57 -17.47 2.07
N ASN A 86 -3.53 -16.82 2.73
CA ASN A 86 -4.57 -17.49 3.48
C ASN A 86 -5.48 -18.31 2.56
N ALA A 87 -5.94 -17.74 1.44
CA ALA A 87 -6.75 -18.46 0.47
C ALA A 87 -6.06 -19.71 -0.09
N LEU A 88 -4.76 -19.61 -0.42
CA LEU A 88 -3.95 -20.75 -0.91
C LEU A 88 -3.78 -21.84 0.16
N ARG A 89 -3.58 -21.45 1.42
CA ARG A 89 -3.50 -22.39 2.55
C ARG A 89 -4.82 -23.12 2.77
N ASP A 90 -5.93 -22.41 2.73
CA ASP A 90 -7.26 -23.00 2.89
C ASP A 90 -7.60 -23.95 1.74
N GLU A 91 -7.21 -23.60 0.50
CA GLU A 91 -7.38 -24.49 -0.64
C GLU A 91 -6.50 -25.74 -0.55
N ALA A 92 -5.23 -25.58 -0.12
CA ALA A 92 -4.33 -26.70 0.09
C ALA A 92 -4.88 -27.67 1.14
N ALA A 93 -5.37 -27.15 2.28
CA ALA A 93 -5.99 -27.96 3.33
C ALA A 93 -7.19 -28.77 2.79
N ARG A 94 -8.12 -28.13 2.06
CA ARG A 94 -9.26 -28.83 1.45
C ARG A 94 -8.84 -29.92 0.46
N LYS A 95 -7.76 -29.70 -0.30
CA LYS A 95 -7.24 -30.72 -1.23
C LYS A 95 -6.52 -31.85 -0.51
N GLU A 96 -5.83 -31.56 0.59
CA GLU A 96 -5.19 -32.55 1.46
C GLU A 96 -6.24 -33.48 2.09
N ASP A 97 -7.37 -32.95 2.55
CA ASP A 97 -8.49 -33.77 3.05
C ASP A 97 -9.02 -34.72 1.97
N ARG A 98 -9.26 -34.22 0.76
CA ARG A 98 -9.70 -35.05 -0.37
C ARG A 98 -8.65 -36.10 -0.78
N LEU A 99 -7.36 -35.77 -0.64
CA LEU A 99 -6.27 -36.71 -0.89
C LEU A 99 -6.26 -37.82 0.16
N ASN A 100 -6.50 -37.49 1.43
CA ASN A 100 -6.58 -38.48 2.51
C ASN A 100 -7.76 -39.43 2.28
N THR A 101 -8.95 -38.91 1.95
CA THR A 101 -10.10 -39.77 1.57
C THR A 101 -9.78 -40.70 0.39
N ALA A 102 -9.09 -40.19 -0.64
CA ALA A 102 -8.70 -41.00 -1.79
C ALA A 102 -7.64 -42.06 -1.43
N ARG A 103 -6.72 -41.75 -0.52
CA ARG A 103 -5.74 -42.71 0.01
C ARG A 103 -6.39 -43.79 0.85
N ASP A 104 -7.37 -43.45 1.70
CA ASP A 104 -8.10 -44.42 2.53
C ASP A 104 -8.90 -45.41 1.67
N ALA A 105 -9.53 -44.91 0.61
CA ALA A 105 -10.23 -45.74 -0.37
C ALA A 105 -9.28 -46.72 -1.08
N LEU A 106 -8.13 -46.24 -1.56
CA LEU A 106 -7.10 -47.11 -2.16
C LEU A 106 -6.51 -48.11 -1.16
N GLY A 107 -6.27 -47.69 0.08
CA GLY A 107 -5.79 -48.55 1.16
C GLY A 107 -6.77 -49.68 1.50
N SER A 108 -8.07 -49.37 1.50
CA SER A 108 -9.14 -50.36 1.72
C SER A 108 -9.17 -51.41 0.60
N ILE A 109 -8.98 -50.99 -0.66
CA ILE A 109 -8.89 -51.88 -1.82
C ILE A 109 -7.65 -52.78 -1.71
N ALA A 110 -6.48 -52.20 -1.41
CA ALA A 110 -5.23 -52.94 -1.26
C ALA A 110 -5.30 -53.97 -0.11
N ALA A 111 -5.90 -53.59 1.02
CA ALA A 111 -6.10 -54.49 2.15
C ALA A 111 -7.05 -55.65 1.81
N ALA A 112 -8.08 -55.42 1.00
CA ALA A 112 -8.97 -56.48 0.52
C ALA A 112 -8.24 -57.48 -0.39
N GLN A 113 -7.45 -56.99 -1.34
CA GLN A 113 -6.61 -57.83 -2.23
C GLN A 113 -5.55 -58.63 -1.46
N TYR A 114 -4.96 -58.04 -0.42
CA TYR A 114 -4.02 -58.74 0.44
C TYR A 114 -4.70 -59.89 1.21
N ARG A 115 -5.89 -59.65 1.78
CA ARG A 115 -6.66 -60.68 2.51
C ARG A 115 -7.16 -61.82 1.62
N SER A 116 -7.40 -61.58 0.33
CA SER A 116 -7.82 -62.63 -0.61
C SER A 116 -6.67 -63.58 -1.02
N GLY A 117 -5.49 -63.47 -0.41
CA GLY A 117 -4.46 -64.51 -0.44
C GLY A 117 -3.50 -64.46 -1.63
N GLY A 118 -3.45 -63.36 -2.39
CA GLY A 118 -2.40 -63.12 -3.40
C GLY A 118 -2.50 -63.93 -4.70
N LEU A 119 -3.54 -64.75 -4.88
CA LEU A 119 -3.87 -65.30 -6.20
C LEU A 119 -4.47 -64.19 -7.06
N ASP A 120 -3.88 -63.99 -8.25
CA ASP A 120 -4.38 -63.00 -9.22
C ASP A 120 -5.85 -63.35 -9.56
N PRO A 121 -6.82 -62.41 -9.46
CA PRO A 121 -8.19 -62.64 -9.87
C PRO A 121 -8.30 -63.19 -11.30
N ALA A 122 -7.37 -62.84 -12.18
CA ALA A 122 -7.29 -63.39 -13.53
C ALA A 122 -6.91 -64.89 -13.53
N LEU A 123 -6.07 -65.33 -12.58
CA LEU A 123 -5.71 -66.74 -12.40
C LEU A 123 -6.85 -67.54 -11.78
N GLN A 124 -7.61 -66.97 -10.84
CA GLN A 124 -8.83 -67.59 -10.31
C GLN A 124 -9.90 -67.73 -11.40
N LEU A 125 -10.04 -66.72 -12.26
CA LEU A 125 -10.98 -66.74 -13.37
C LEU A 125 -10.57 -67.75 -14.45
N ALA A 126 -9.28 -67.85 -14.77
CA ALA A 126 -8.75 -68.83 -15.74
C ALA A 126 -8.91 -70.30 -15.30
N LEU A 127 -9.13 -70.53 -14.02
CA LEU A 127 -9.40 -71.85 -13.43
C LEU A 127 -10.91 -72.13 -13.27
N SER A 128 -11.79 -71.26 -13.79
CA SER A 128 -13.24 -71.44 -13.78
C SER A 128 -13.66 -72.55 -14.76
N ASP A 129 -14.43 -73.52 -14.29
CA ASP A 129 -14.99 -74.60 -15.11
C ASP A 129 -16.26 -74.19 -15.89
N ASP A 130 -16.79 -72.98 -15.65
CA ASP A 130 -18.02 -72.44 -16.25
C ASP A 130 -17.71 -71.21 -17.15
N PRO A 131 -17.98 -71.27 -18.47
CA PRO A 131 -17.69 -70.20 -19.42
C PRO A 131 -18.56 -68.94 -19.24
N ASP A 132 -19.80 -69.06 -18.74
CA ASP A 132 -20.66 -67.91 -18.51
C ASP A 132 -20.21 -67.14 -17.25
N GLN A 133 -19.83 -67.87 -16.20
CA GLN A 133 -19.23 -67.28 -14.99
C GLN A 133 -17.87 -66.62 -15.27
N TYR A 134 -17.09 -67.18 -16.20
CA TYR A 134 -15.85 -66.58 -16.68
C TYR A 134 -16.10 -65.20 -17.29
N LEU A 135 -17.06 -65.07 -18.21
CA LEU A 135 -17.33 -63.82 -18.92
C LEU A 135 -17.87 -62.73 -17.98
N GLU A 136 -18.75 -63.07 -17.05
CA GLU A 136 -19.25 -62.12 -16.04
C GLU A 136 -18.13 -61.65 -15.10
N GLY A 137 -17.28 -62.58 -14.64
CA GLY A 137 -16.12 -62.29 -13.81
C GLY A 137 -15.07 -61.42 -14.51
N ALA A 138 -14.84 -61.66 -15.80
CA ALA A 138 -13.94 -60.84 -16.63
C ALA A 138 -14.42 -59.39 -16.74
N ALA A 139 -15.69 -59.18 -17.06
CA ALA A 139 -16.29 -57.84 -17.15
C ALA A 139 -16.32 -57.11 -15.80
N PHE A 140 -16.46 -57.84 -14.69
CA PHE A 140 -16.33 -57.26 -13.36
C PHE A 140 -14.89 -56.85 -13.04
N ALA A 141 -13.92 -57.71 -13.33
CA ALA A 141 -12.50 -57.46 -13.11
C ALA A 141 -11.99 -56.25 -13.92
N GLU A 142 -12.38 -56.14 -15.19
CA GLU A 142 -12.02 -55.00 -16.05
C GLU A 142 -12.57 -53.68 -15.51
N ARG A 143 -13.84 -53.66 -15.09
CA ARG A 143 -14.47 -52.47 -14.48
C ARG A 143 -13.80 -52.11 -13.16
N ALA A 144 -13.45 -53.10 -12.33
CA ALA A 144 -12.73 -52.87 -11.09
C ALA A 144 -11.32 -52.31 -11.34
N GLY A 145 -10.58 -52.88 -12.31
CA GLY A 145 -9.26 -52.42 -12.72
C GLY A 145 -9.29 -50.99 -13.26
N SER A 146 -10.26 -50.67 -14.13
CA SER A 146 -10.47 -49.30 -14.63
C SER A 146 -10.74 -48.30 -13.49
N ARG A 147 -11.59 -48.66 -12.53
CA ARG A 147 -11.86 -47.80 -11.35
C ARG A 147 -10.62 -47.60 -10.47
N GLN A 148 -9.79 -48.63 -10.29
CA GLN A 148 -8.52 -48.55 -9.56
C GLN A 148 -7.53 -47.63 -10.27
N ALA A 149 -7.36 -47.80 -11.59
CA ALA A 149 -6.49 -46.97 -12.41
C ALA A 149 -6.90 -45.48 -12.34
N GLU A 150 -8.20 -45.19 -12.43
CA GLU A 150 -8.70 -43.83 -12.25
C GLU A 150 -8.47 -43.29 -10.83
N ALA A 151 -8.64 -44.11 -9.79
CA ALA A 151 -8.40 -43.69 -8.41
C ALA A 151 -6.92 -43.30 -8.18
N VAL A 152 -6.00 -44.10 -8.71
CA VAL A 152 -4.55 -43.78 -8.69
C VAL A 152 -4.26 -42.51 -9.50
N ALA A 153 -4.88 -42.34 -10.67
CA ALA A 153 -4.73 -41.14 -11.49
C ALA A 153 -5.25 -39.88 -10.75
N ARG A 154 -6.38 -39.98 -10.05
CA ARG A 154 -6.94 -38.92 -9.20
C ARG A 154 -5.98 -38.54 -8.07
N VAL A 155 -5.42 -39.51 -7.35
CA VAL A 155 -4.43 -39.25 -6.28
C VAL A 155 -3.19 -38.55 -6.84
N ARG A 156 -2.64 -39.04 -7.96
CA ARG A 156 -1.50 -38.41 -8.63
C ARG A 156 -1.80 -36.96 -9.05
N LYS A 157 -3.01 -36.68 -9.53
CA LYS A 157 -3.45 -35.32 -9.87
C LYS A 157 -3.55 -34.44 -8.62
N GLN A 158 -4.19 -34.92 -7.55
CA GLN A 158 -4.33 -34.18 -6.29
C GLN A 158 -2.97 -33.81 -5.68
N LEU A 159 -2.00 -34.75 -5.70
CA LEU A 159 -0.64 -34.48 -5.22
C LEU A 159 0.02 -33.32 -5.97
N ARG A 160 -0.07 -33.30 -7.31
CA ARG A 160 0.47 -32.20 -8.13
C ARG A 160 -0.21 -30.87 -7.84
N GLU A 161 -1.53 -30.87 -7.69
CA GLU A 161 -2.28 -29.64 -7.37
C GLU A 161 -1.90 -29.09 -5.99
N ILE A 162 -1.75 -29.95 -4.98
CA ILE A 162 -1.30 -29.54 -3.63
C ILE A 162 0.12 -28.98 -3.68
N GLU A 163 1.02 -29.61 -4.42
CA GLU A 163 2.39 -29.11 -4.61
C GLU A 163 2.42 -27.73 -5.27
N GLN A 164 1.59 -27.52 -6.29
CA GLN A 164 1.44 -26.20 -6.95
C GLN A 164 0.92 -25.14 -5.98
N LEU A 165 -0.10 -25.44 -5.18
CA LEU A 165 -0.63 -24.50 -4.18
C LEU A 165 0.40 -24.16 -3.12
N ARG A 166 1.14 -25.16 -2.61
CA ARG A 166 2.21 -24.96 -1.63
C ARG A 166 3.35 -24.10 -2.21
N GLY A 167 3.70 -24.32 -3.48
CA GLY A 167 4.66 -23.49 -4.21
C GLY A 167 4.20 -22.03 -4.32
N ALA A 168 2.95 -21.80 -4.74
CA ALA A 168 2.36 -20.47 -4.80
C ALA A 168 2.31 -19.77 -3.42
N ALA A 169 1.94 -20.51 -2.37
CA ALA A 169 1.93 -20.01 -1.01
C ALA A 169 3.33 -19.62 -0.52
N HIS A 170 4.36 -20.36 -0.90
CA HIS A 170 5.74 -20.01 -0.58
C HIS A 170 6.18 -18.69 -1.24
N VAL A 171 5.79 -18.47 -2.50
CA VAL A 171 6.05 -17.22 -3.22
C VAL A 171 5.34 -16.04 -2.56
N GLU A 172 4.05 -16.18 -2.20
CA GLU A 172 3.32 -15.12 -1.53
C GLU A 172 3.85 -14.84 -0.12
N LEU A 173 4.33 -15.86 0.61
CA LEU A 173 5.00 -15.67 1.90
C LEU A 173 6.31 -14.88 1.76
N ALA A 174 7.11 -15.17 0.73
CA ALA A 174 8.33 -14.42 0.45
C ALA A 174 8.03 -12.96 0.07
N SER A 175 7.00 -12.75 -0.76
CA SER A 175 6.45 -11.43 -1.11
C SER A 175 6.03 -10.65 0.14
N LEU A 176 5.24 -11.26 1.02
CA LEU A 176 4.77 -10.65 2.27
C LEU A 176 5.93 -10.24 3.19
N LYS A 177 6.92 -11.13 3.39
CA LYS A 177 8.12 -10.83 4.20
C LYS A 177 8.91 -9.65 3.65
N SER A 178 9.10 -9.59 2.32
CA SER A 178 9.79 -8.47 1.66
C SER A 178 9.05 -7.15 1.90
N ARG A 179 7.72 -7.15 1.73
CA ARG A 179 6.87 -5.97 1.95
C ARG A 179 6.86 -5.51 3.40
N GLN A 180 6.83 -6.43 4.36
CA GLN A 180 6.96 -6.08 5.79
C GLN A 180 8.31 -5.40 6.09
N ALA A 181 9.39 -5.83 5.46
CA ALA A 181 10.68 -5.17 5.59
C ALA A 181 10.68 -3.75 4.96
N GLU A 182 10.03 -3.57 3.80
CA GLU A 182 9.81 -2.26 3.19
C GLU A 182 9.01 -1.32 4.11
N LEU A 183 7.90 -1.82 4.67
CA LEU A 183 7.06 -1.07 5.62
C LEU A 183 7.85 -0.60 6.83
N LYS A 184 8.67 -1.48 7.42
CA LYS A 184 9.53 -1.12 8.56
C LYS A 184 10.52 -0.02 8.20
N ARG A 185 11.15 -0.09 7.02
CA ARG A 185 12.09 0.94 6.54
C ARG A 185 11.37 2.26 6.30
N ALA A 186 10.26 2.25 5.56
CA ALA A 186 9.50 3.46 5.27
C ALA A 186 8.96 4.11 6.54
N LYS A 187 8.41 3.33 7.48
CA LYS A 187 7.98 3.84 8.80
C LYS A 187 9.13 4.53 9.54
N LYS A 188 10.31 3.94 9.58
CA LYS A 188 11.49 4.55 10.22
C LYS A 188 11.88 5.88 9.55
N THR A 189 11.82 5.95 8.22
CA THR A 189 12.07 7.20 7.48
C THR A 189 11.04 8.26 7.84
N ILE A 190 9.75 7.92 7.81
CA ILE A 190 8.66 8.86 8.12
C ILE A 190 8.82 9.39 9.53
N THR A 191 8.91 8.52 10.54
CA THR A 191 9.04 8.97 11.93
C THR A 191 10.29 9.81 12.14
N GLY A 192 11.44 9.40 11.58
CA GLY A 192 12.68 10.18 11.70
C GLY A 192 12.60 11.58 11.09
N LYS A 193 11.93 11.73 9.94
CA LYS A 193 11.71 13.04 9.30
C LYS A 193 10.75 13.90 10.11
N LEU A 194 9.64 13.33 10.57
CA LEU A 194 8.67 14.02 11.41
C LEU A 194 9.26 14.45 12.76
N ASP A 195 10.10 13.61 13.37
CA ASP A 195 10.78 13.93 14.64
C ASP A 195 11.81 15.04 14.44
N THR A 196 12.57 15.02 13.34
CA THR A 196 13.49 16.11 12.98
C THR A 196 12.72 17.42 12.77
N ALA A 197 11.57 17.38 12.09
CA ALA A 197 10.74 18.55 11.88
C ALA A 197 10.22 19.12 13.22
N ARG A 198 9.74 18.25 14.12
CA ARG A 198 9.33 18.66 15.48
C ARG A 198 10.46 19.30 16.27
N GLN A 199 11.66 18.74 16.22
CA GLN A 199 12.85 19.30 16.88
C GLN A 199 13.28 20.65 16.30
N LEU A 200 13.09 20.88 15.00
CA LEU A 200 13.36 22.17 14.38
C LEU A 200 12.30 23.21 14.80
N LEU A 201 11.02 22.81 14.81
CA LEU A 201 9.93 23.68 15.24
C LEU A 201 10.03 24.05 16.74
N SER A 202 10.51 23.15 17.59
CA SER A 202 10.67 23.42 19.03
C SER A 202 11.78 24.43 19.34
N ARG A 203 12.59 24.84 18.36
CA ARG A 203 13.60 25.89 18.50
C ARG A 203 13.05 27.29 18.24
N LEU A 204 11.84 27.40 17.70
CA LEU A 204 11.17 28.67 17.43
C LEU A 204 10.34 29.11 18.62
N THR A 205 10.32 30.41 18.92
CA THR A 205 9.42 30.97 19.94
C THR A 205 7.96 30.95 19.48
N ASP A 206 7.02 31.15 20.39
CA ASP A 206 5.59 31.19 20.08
C ASP A 206 5.26 32.31 19.10
N GLU A 207 5.94 33.46 19.23
CA GLU A 207 5.81 34.60 18.33
C GLU A 207 6.35 34.29 16.93
N GLN A 208 7.49 33.60 16.85
CA GLN A 208 8.06 33.16 15.57
C GLN A 208 7.19 32.10 14.89
N ARG A 209 6.59 31.19 15.68
CA ARG A 209 5.64 30.19 15.17
C ARG A 209 4.33 30.83 14.73
N ALA A 210 3.85 31.86 15.42
CA ALA A 210 2.68 32.63 15.01
C ALA A 210 2.93 33.46 13.74
N GLN A 211 4.16 33.97 13.55
CA GLN A 211 4.58 34.67 12.33
C GLN A 211 4.81 33.73 11.13
N LEU A 212 5.19 32.47 11.38
CA LEU A 212 5.36 31.43 10.36
C LEU A 212 4.08 30.63 10.08
N GLY A 213 3.14 30.67 11.03
CA GLY A 213 1.77 30.23 10.87
C GLY A 213 1.14 31.07 9.78
N ASP A 214 0.98 30.46 8.63
CA ASP A 214 0.12 30.97 7.58
C ASP A 214 -1.18 31.49 8.19
N VAL A 215 -1.72 32.54 7.58
CA VAL A 215 -2.74 33.47 8.08
C VAL A 215 -4.14 32.80 8.20
N GLY A 216 -4.21 31.56 8.68
CA GLY A 216 -5.40 30.74 8.89
C GLY A 216 -5.66 30.36 10.35
N ALA A 217 -4.85 30.82 11.31
CA ALA A 217 -5.11 30.67 12.74
C ALA A 217 -5.81 31.90 13.39
N ALA A 218 -6.23 32.89 12.58
CA ALA A 218 -7.11 33.97 13.04
C ALA A 218 -8.59 33.50 12.98
N GLY A 219 -8.99 32.70 13.97
CA GLY A 219 -10.40 32.29 14.15
C GLY A 219 -10.71 31.52 15.43
N GLY A 220 -9.71 31.39 16.32
CA GLY A 220 -9.83 30.65 17.58
C GLY A 220 -10.04 31.53 18.80
N THR A 221 -11.01 32.47 18.78
CA THR A 221 -11.58 33.04 20.01
C THR A 221 -13.09 33.22 19.86
N GLY A 222 -13.84 32.48 20.68
CA GLY A 222 -15.11 32.91 21.26
C GLY A 222 -16.29 33.22 20.33
N SER A 223 -17.25 32.28 20.30
CA SER A 223 -18.70 32.57 20.29
C SER A 223 -19.38 33.22 19.06
N ALA A 224 -18.66 33.76 18.08
CA ALA A 224 -19.27 34.36 16.88
C ALA A 224 -19.53 33.35 15.73
N GLY A 225 -18.62 32.40 15.51
CA GLY A 225 -18.72 31.43 14.41
C GLY A 225 -19.83 30.38 14.58
N GLN A 226 -20.18 30.03 15.82
CA GLN A 226 -21.22 29.04 16.11
C GLN A 226 -22.65 29.51 15.80
N ARG A 227 -22.87 30.81 15.58
CA ARG A 227 -24.15 31.35 15.10
C ARG A 227 -24.24 31.35 13.57
N ALA A 228 -23.14 31.69 12.88
CA ALA A 228 -23.08 31.62 11.42
C ALA A 228 -23.15 30.17 10.89
N SER A 229 -22.50 29.22 11.58
CA SER A 229 -22.57 27.81 11.20
C SER A 229 -23.94 27.19 11.43
N ARG A 230 -24.71 27.63 12.44
CA ARG A 230 -26.07 27.10 12.70
C ARG A 230 -27.15 27.67 11.77
N SER A 231 -26.93 28.85 11.18
CA SER A 231 -27.76 29.34 10.08
C SER A 231 -27.42 28.64 8.75
N ALA A 232 -26.14 28.33 8.51
CA ALA A 232 -25.71 27.64 7.29
C ALA A 232 -26.16 26.16 7.19
N VAL A 233 -26.49 25.48 8.30
CA VAL A 233 -27.05 24.11 8.26
C VAL A 233 -28.58 24.05 8.16
N ARG A 234 -29.28 25.19 8.32
CA ARG A 234 -30.75 25.22 8.23
C ARG A 234 -31.28 25.60 6.85
N ASP A 235 -30.45 26.21 6.02
CA ASP A 235 -30.81 26.61 4.65
C ASP A 235 -30.12 25.72 3.60
N LEU A 236 -30.28 24.40 3.74
CA LEU A 236 -29.98 23.46 2.65
C LEU A 236 -31.19 23.33 1.73
N ASP A 237 -31.54 24.45 1.09
CA ASP A 237 -32.19 24.43 -0.23
C ASP A 237 -31.08 24.64 -1.29
N PRO A 238 -31.16 23.97 -2.45
CA PRO A 238 -30.07 23.96 -3.42
C PRO A 238 -30.10 25.23 -4.26
N VAL A 239 -29.58 26.35 -3.75
CA VAL A 239 -29.37 27.55 -4.57
C VAL A 239 -28.03 28.21 -4.27
N SER A 240 -27.13 28.03 -5.24
CA SER A 240 -26.17 29.02 -5.77
C SER A 240 -25.91 30.26 -4.91
N SER A 241 -24.78 30.27 -4.20
CA SER A 241 -24.12 31.53 -3.87
C SER A 241 -23.59 32.17 -5.16
N PRO A 242 -23.82 33.47 -5.42
CA PRO A 242 -23.24 34.16 -6.58
C PRO A 242 -21.71 34.17 -6.43
N GLY A 243 -21.02 33.31 -7.18
CA GLY A 243 -19.55 33.16 -7.16
C GLY A 243 -19.02 31.79 -6.71
N SER A 244 -19.86 30.87 -6.23
CA SER A 244 -19.47 29.47 -6.06
C SER A 244 -19.60 28.75 -7.40
N VAL A 245 -18.48 28.35 -8.01
CA VAL A 245 -18.49 27.48 -9.19
C VAL A 245 -19.24 26.20 -8.79
N ALA A 246 -20.28 25.84 -9.53
CA ALA A 246 -21.03 24.62 -9.26
C ALA A 246 -20.19 23.39 -9.62
N ALA A 247 -20.24 22.36 -8.79
CA ALA A 247 -19.66 21.06 -9.11
C ALA A 247 -20.36 20.45 -10.35
N PRO A 248 -19.64 19.70 -11.20
CA PRO A 248 -20.18 19.21 -12.47
C PRO A 248 -21.28 18.14 -12.33
N ASN A 249 -21.38 17.47 -11.18
CA ASN A 249 -22.40 16.47 -10.88
C ASN A 249 -22.59 16.31 -9.36
N SER A 250 -23.62 15.55 -8.96
CA SER A 250 -23.97 15.35 -7.55
C SER A 250 -22.88 14.65 -6.74
N ARG A 251 -22.09 13.75 -7.33
CA ARG A 251 -21.00 13.06 -6.63
C ARG A 251 -19.84 14.00 -6.33
N ALA A 252 -19.47 14.84 -7.30
CA ALA A 252 -18.48 15.88 -7.09
C ALA A 252 -18.95 16.91 -6.04
N ALA A 253 -20.24 17.27 -6.08
CA ALA A 253 -20.84 18.16 -5.06
C ALA A 253 -20.76 17.56 -3.65
N GLU A 254 -21.11 16.27 -3.49
CA GLU A 254 -21.05 15.54 -2.21
C GLU A 254 -19.61 15.44 -1.69
N ALA A 255 -18.65 15.13 -2.55
CA ALA A 255 -17.24 15.06 -2.16
C ALA A 255 -16.70 16.43 -1.69
N VAL A 256 -17.08 17.51 -2.38
CA VAL A 256 -16.74 18.88 -1.98
C VAL A 256 -17.40 19.25 -0.65
N ALA A 257 -18.70 18.97 -0.49
CA ALA A 257 -19.44 19.23 0.74
C ALA A 257 -18.82 18.49 1.94
N TYR A 258 -18.46 17.21 1.76
CA TYR A 258 -17.73 16.45 2.77
C TYR A 258 -16.40 17.12 3.13
N ALA A 259 -15.61 17.56 2.14
CA ALA A 259 -14.33 18.21 2.37
C ALA A 259 -14.48 19.50 3.19
N TYR A 260 -15.48 20.33 2.88
CA TYR A 260 -15.81 21.52 3.67
C TYR A 260 -16.19 21.16 5.11
N GLY A 261 -16.97 20.10 5.31
CA GLY A 261 -17.33 19.59 6.63
C GLY A 261 -16.15 19.05 7.45
N LYS A 262 -14.97 18.91 6.85
CA LYS A 262 -13.74 18.44 7.52
C LYS A 262 -12.68 19.54 7.70
N LEU A 263 -12.98 20.79 7.38
CA LEU A 263 -12.10 21.90 7.72
C LEU A 263 -11.82 21.92 9.22
N GLY A 264 -10.56 22.08 9.60
CA GLY A 264 -10.10 22.04 11.00
C GLY A 264 -9.79 20.64 11.53
N SER A 265 -10.15 19.55 10.84
CA SER A 265 -9.78 18.19 11.26
C SER A 265 -8.25 18.02 11.31
N PRO A 266 -7.71 17.34 12.32
CA PRO A 266 -6.26 17.16 12.47
C PRO A 266 -5.67 16.31 11.34
N TYR A 267 -4.43 16.63 10.96
CA TYR A 267 -3.62 15.73 10.15
C TYR A 267 -3.09 14.59 11.03
N VAL A 268 -3.34 13.34 10.62
CA VAL A 268 -2.74 12.16 11.24
C VAL A 268 -2.24 11.24 10.13
N TRP A 269 -0.95 10.89 10.19
CA TRP A 269 -0.33 9.98 9.24
C TRP A 269 -1.08 8.66 9.14
N GLY A 270 -1.49 8.28 7.93
CA GLY A 270 -2.21 7.04 7.67
C GLY A 270 -3.73 7.11 7.90
N ALA A 271 -4.25 8.24 8.37
CA ALA A 271 -5.66 8.35 8.73
C ALA A 271 -6.55 8.56 7.49
N THR A 272 -7.68 7.86 7.47
CA THR A 272 -8.63 7.84 6.33
C THR A 272 -10.04 8.30 6.73
N GLY A 273 -10.13 9.04 7.84
CA GLY A 273 -11.36 9.57 8.42
C GLY A 273 -12.04 8.66 9.45
N PRO A 274 -13.16 9.11 10.04
CA PRO A 274 -13.83 10.39 9.73
C PRO A 274 -13.28 11.59 10.51
N ASP A 275 -12.45 11.40 11.53
CA ASP A 275 -12.08 12.47 12.47
C ASP A 275 -10.68 13.05 12.25
N ALA A 276 -9.83 12.33 11.51
CA ALA A 276 -8.48 12.75 11.16
C ALA A 276 -8.10 12.21 9.79
N PHE A 277 -7.17 12.89 9.11
CA PHE A 277 -6.84 12.57 7.72
C PHE A 277 -5.35 12.75 7.42
N ASP A 278 -4.81 11.96 6.50
CA ASP A 278 -3.74 12.44 5.61
C ASP A 278 -4.31 12.91 4.28
N CYS A 279 -3.46 13.43 3.38
CA CYS A 279 -3.91 14.07 2.13
C CYS A 279 -4.77 13.13 1.26
N SER A 280 -4.26 11.93 1.01
CA SER A 280 -4.94 10.88 0.25
C SER A 280 -6.14 10.27 1.00
N GLY A 281 -6.07 10.19 2.33
CA GLY A 281 -7.15 9.73 3.19
C GLY A 281 -8.35 10.68 3.20
N LEU A 282 -8.12 11.99 3.13
CA LEU A 282 -9.18 12.99 2.96
C LEU A 282 -9.88 12.81 1.62
N ALA A 283 -9.11 12.66 0.53
CA ALA A 283 -9.67 12.40 -0.80
C ALA A 283 -10.49 11.11 -0.83
N GLN A 284 -9.98 10.01 -0.26
CA GLN A 284 -10.72 8.75 -0.13
C GLN A 284 -12.02 8.92 0.65
N ALA A 285 -12.00 9.66 1.75
CA ALA A 285 -13.17 9.84 2.60
C ALA A 285 -14.26 10.69 1.93
N ALA A 286 -13.87 11.78 1.26
CA ALA A 286 -14.77 12.64 0.51
C ALA A 286 -15.48 11.86 -0.61
N TYR A 287 -14.72 11.13 -1.42
CA TYR A 287 -15.32 10.36 -2.51
C TYR A 287 -16.07 9.12 -2.02
N ARG A 288 -15.68 8.53 -0.88
CA ARG A 288 -16.46 7.46 -0.24
C ARG A 288 -17.82 7.95 0.22
N ALA A 289 -17.93 9.17 0.74
CA ALA A 289 -19.22 9.80 1.04
C ALA A 289 -20.08 9.97 -0.23
N ALA A 290 -19.44 10.28 -1.35
CA ALA A 290 -20.05 10.31 -2.68
C ALA A 290 -20.25 8.93 -3.35
N GLY A 291 -20.03 7.82 -2.61
CA GLY A 291 -20.21 6.46 -3.09
C GLY A 291 -19.18 5.98 -4.13
N ILE A 292 -17.98 6.55 -4.16
CA ILE A 292 -16.86 6.16 -5.03
C ILE A 292 -15.65 5.74 -4.18
N SER A 293 -15.15 4.54 -4.44
CA SER A 293 -13.93 4.03 -3.79
C SER A 293 -12.68 4.48 -4.54
N LEU A 294 -11.83 5.26 -3.87
CA LEU A 294 -10.53 5.67 -4.40
C LEU A 294 -9.39 4.78 -3.90
N PRO A 295 -8.33 4.58 -4.71
CA PRO A 295 -7.09 3.95 -4.25
C PRO A 295 -6.47 4.68 -3.06
N ARG A 296 -5.66 3.97 -2.27
CA ARG A 296 -5.03 4.52 -1.05
C ARG A 296 -3.95 5.56 -1.34
N THR A 297 -3.22 5.41 -2.44
CA THR A 297 -2.03 6.22 -2.74
C THR A 297 -2.31 7.25 -3.81
N THR A 298 -1.67 8.41 -3.71
CA THR A 298 -1.81 9.54 -4.64
C THR A 298 -1.47 9.17 -6.08
N TYR A 299 -0.39 8.42 -6.31
CA TYR A 299 0.01 7.97 -7.66
C TYR A 299 -0.97 6.97 -8.27
N ALA A 300 -1.82 6.33 -7.48
CA ALA A 300 -2.94 5.53 -7.98
C ALA A 300 -4.20 6.38 -8.15
N GLN A 301 -4.49 7.29 -7.20
CA GLN A 301 -5.64 8.20 -7.25
C GLN A 301 -5.63 9.11 -8.48
N ILE A 302 -4.47 9.57 -8.92
CA ILE A 302 -4.35 10.39 -10.14
C ILE A 302 -4.80 9.63 -11.40
N ASN A 303 -4.86 8.29 -11.36
CA ASN A 303 -5.34 7.44 -12.44
C ASN A 303 -6.76 6.89 -12.19
N ALA A 304 -7.44 7.35 -11.13
CA ALA A 304 -8.77 6.87 -10.76
C ALA A 304 -9.92 7.51 -11.58
N GLY A 305 -9.59 8.38 -12.54
CA GLY A 305 -10.56 9.08 -13.37
C GLY A 305 -9.91 9.68 -14.63
N HIS A 306 -10.60 10.63 -15.26
CA HIS A 306 -10.14 11.30 -16.48
C HIS A 306 -9.12 12.39 -16.15
N ARG A 307 -7.97 12.43 -16.84
CA ARG A 307 -6.95 13.47 -16.64
C ARG A 307 -7.46 14.83 -17.09
N VAL A 308 -7.32 15.85 -16.24
CA VAL A 308 -7.83 17.20 -16.52
C VAL A 308 -6.67 18.18 -16.58
N SER A 309 -6.69 19.08 -17.58
CA SER A 309 -5.73 20.17 -17.64
C SER A 309 -6.03 21.21 -16.57
N ARG A 310 -5.02 21.98 -16.16
CA ARG A 310 -5.18 22.97 -15.09
C ARG A 310 -6.26 24.03 -15.40
N SER A 311 -6.43 24.40 -16.66
CA SER A 311 -7.46 25.34 -17.13
C SER A 311 -8.88 24.79 -17.09
N GLU A 312 -9.05 23.47 -17.00
CA GLU A 312 -10.35 22.81 -17.03
C GLU A 312 -10.81 22.35 -15.64
N LEU A 313 -10.10 22.75 -14.58
CA LEU A 313 -10.43 22.37 -13.20
C LEU A 313 -11.84 22.79 -12.81
N ARG A 314 -12.59 21.84 -12.25
CA ARG A 314 -13.96 22.01 -11.74
C ARG A 314 -14.04 21.47 -10.31
N PRO A 315 -14.88 22.07 -9.44
CA PRO A 315 -15.04 21.61 -8.07
C PRO A 315 -15.29 20.11 -8.01
N GLY A 316 -14.54 19.42 -7.15
CA GLY A 316 -14.50 17.97 -7.03
C GLY A 316 -13.25 17.35 -7.67
N ASP A 317 -12.64 17.96 -8.67
CA ASP A 317 -11.41 17.42 -9.28
C ASP A 317 -10.31 17.24 -8.22
N LEU A 318 -9.59 16.13 -8.30
CA LEU A 318 -8.42 15.89 -7.47
C LEU A 318 -7.21 16.57 -8.11
N VAL A 319 -6.51 17.41 -7.35
CA VAL A 319 -5.29 18.10 -7.77
C VAL A 319 -4.09 17.49 -7.06
N PHE A 320 -3.02 17.24 -7.81
CA PHE A 320 -1.84 16.51 -7.35
C PHE A 320 -0.59 17.37 -7.48
N PHE A 321 0.34 17.18 -6.55
CA PHE A 321 1.53 18.02 -6.43
C PHE A 321 2.82 17.21 -6.36
N TYR A 322 3.92 17.92 -6.70
CA TYR A 322 5.28 17.43 -6.77
C TYR A 322 5.50 16.38 -7.87
N SER A 323 6.73 16.29 -8.40
CA SER A 323 7.04 15.36 -9.50
C SER A 323 6.83 13.88 -9.14
N GLY A 324 6.93 13.53 -7.86
CA GLY A 324 6.63 12.20 -7.33
C GLY A 324 5.15 11.94 -7.06
N ILE A 325 4.26 12.91 -7.34
CA ILE A 325 2.82 12.87 -7.03
C ILE A 325 2.65 12.49 -5.55
N SER A 326 3.29 13.23 -4.65
CA SER A 326 3.29 12.87 -3.22
C SER A 326 2.09 13.42 -2.47
N HIS A 327 1.48 14.52 -2.96
CA HIS A 327 0.37 15.18 -2.27
C HIS A 327 -0.86 15.29 -3.16
N VAL A 328 -2.04 15.31 -2.52
CA VAL A 328 -3.34 15.51 -3.19
C VAL A 328 -4.21 16.48 -2.40
N GLY A 329 -5.02 17.26 -3.13
CA GLY A 329 -6.11 18.07 -2.60
C GLY A 329 -7.38 17.92 -3.45
N ILE A 330 -8.51 18.37 -2.91
CA ILE A 330 -9.80 18.42 -3.60
C ILE A 330 -10.00 19.86 -4.06
N TYR A 331 -10.05 20.10 -5.37
CA TYR A 331 -10.32 21.42 -5.91
C TYR A 331 -11.77 21.84 -5.59
N VAL A 332 -11.95 23.09 -5.16
CA VAL A 332 -13.26 23.62 -4.75
C VAL A 332 -13.69 24.87 -5.52
N GLY A 333 -12.98 25.21 -6.60
CA GLY A 333 -13.24 26.38 -7.43
C GLY A 333 -12.30 27.56 -7.12
N ASN A 334 -12.31 28.58 -7.98
CA ASN A 334 -11.58 29.84 -7.78
C ASN A 334 -10.07 29.68 -7.48
N GLY A 335 -9.41 28.68 -8.06
CA GLY A 335 -7.99 28.42 -7.80
C GLY A 335 -7.70 27.86 -6.40
N GLN A 336 -8.72 27.42 -5.65
CA GLN A 336 -8.61 26.91 -4.29
C GLN A 336 -8.80 25.39 -4.22
N MET A 337 -8.20 24.78 -3.20
CA MET A 337 -8.38 23.39 -2.84
C MET A 337 -8.55 23.23 -1.33
N ILE A 338 -9.19 22.14 -0.92
CA ILE A 338 -9.16 21.65 0.45
C ILE A 338 -8.21 20.45 0.51
N HIS A 339 -7.27 20.48 1.45
CA HIS A 339 -6.29 19.40 1.63
C HIS A 339 -5.95 19.19 3.11
N ALA A 340 -5.34 18.04 3.43
CA ALA A 340 -4.69 17.79 4.71
C ALA A 340 -3.17 17.93 4.52
N PRO A 341 -2.56 19.09 4.81
CA PRO A 341 -1.20 19.42 4.37
C PRO A 341 -0.10 18.60 5.05
N ASN A 342 -0.06 18.60 6.38
CA ASN A 342 1.01 17.99 7.19
C ASN A 342 0.67 18.07 8.69
N PRO A 343 1.45 17.43 9.60
CA PRO A 343 1.17 17.43 11.03
C PRO A 343 1.13 18.79 11.75
N SER A 344 1.60 19.88 11.13
CA SER A 344 1.58 21.22 11.72
C SER A 344 0.37 22.06 11.30
N ALA A 345 -0.45 21.58 10.36
CA ALA A 345 -1.63 22.30 9.91
C ALA A 345 -2.83 21.34 9.73
N PRO A 346 -4.03 21.72 10.20
CA PRO A 346 -5.22 20.91 10.02
C PRO A 346 -5.66 20.89 8.55
N VAL A 347 -6.70 20.12 8.25
CA VAL A 347 -7.44 20.23 6.99
C VAL A 347 -7.87 21.68 6.80
N ARG A 348 -7.50 22.27 5.66
CA ARG A 348 -7.70 23.69 5.40
C ARG A 348 -7.94 23.97 3.93
N LEU A 349 -8.48 25.16 3.67
CA LEU A 349 -8.51 25.76 2.34
C LEU A 349 -7.13 26.36 2.02
N ALA A 350 -6.65 26.15 0.80
CA ALA A 350 -5.37 26.70 0.32
C ALA A 350 -5.41 26.96 -1.20
N PRO A 351 -4.64 27.92 -1.72
CA PRO A 351 -4.45 28.08 -3.16
C PRO A 351 -3.79 26.85 -3.79
N VAL A 352 -4.21 26.47 -5.00
CA VAL A 352 -3.54 25.40 -5.78
C VAL A 352 -2.08 25.77 -6.09
N ASP A 353 -1.74 27.06 -6.15
CA ASP A 353 -0.37 27.53 -6.39
C ASP A 353 0.57 27.47 -5.19
N GLU A 354 0.10 27.05 -4.02
CA GLU A 354 0.95 26.90 -2.83
C GLU A 354 2.04 25.83 -3.03
N MET A 355 1.79 24.85 -3.90
CA MET A 355 2.70 23.73 -4.16
C MET A 355 2.90 23.50 -5.67
N PRO A 356 4.03 22.92 -6.10
CA PRO A 356 4.26 22.62 -7.51
C PRO A 356 3.20 21.67 -8.08
N PHE A 357 2.34 22.18 -8.96
CA PHE A 357 1.28 21.41 -9.59
C PHE A 357 1.84 20.31 -10.50
N ALA A 358 1.38 19.07 -10.32
CA ALA A 358 1.83 17.91 -11.10
C ALA A 358 0.75 17.38 -12.05
N GLY A 359 -0.53 17.60 -11.74
CA GLY A 359 -1.65 17.18 -12.59
C GLY A 359 -2.97 17.14 -11.84
N ALA A 360 -4.05 16.84 -12.56
CA ALA A 360 -5.36 16.68 -11.99
C ALA A 360 -6.14 15.53 -12.62
N THR A 361 -7.11 15.01 -11.87
CA THR A 361 -8.04 13.97 -12.33
C THR A 361 -9.46 14.28 -11.89
N ARG A 362 -10.41 14.09 -12.81
CA ARG A 362 -11.85 14.12 -12.56
C ARG A 362 -12.37 12.71 -12.36
N VAL A 363 -12.86 12.44 -11.15
CA VAL A 363 -13.28 11.10 -10.72
C VAL A 363 -14.73 10.80 -11.13
N ALA A 364 -15.59 11.81 -11.22
CA ALA A 364 -17.02 11.69 -11.52
C ALA A 364 -17.45 12.67 -12.62
#